data_AF-A0A7L4YLK4-F1
#
_entry.id   AF-A0A7L4YLK4-F1
#
_cell.length_a   1.000
_cell.length_b   1.000
_cell.length_c   1.000
_cell.angle_alpha   90.00
_cell.angle_beta   90.00
_cell.angle_gamma   90.00
#
_symmetry.space_group_name_H-M   'P 1'
#
loop_
_entity.id
_entity.type
_entity.pdbx_description
1 polymer ?
#
loop_
_entity_poly.entity_id
_entity_poly.type
_entity_poly.pdbx_seq_one_letter_code
_entity_poly.pdbx_strand_id
1 'polypeptide(L)'
;MRCRPDHPLAHRNVETIRCLVGRNLGWSLMIGHPRSDVTYDGGRLAFIEIADELPDNGIVLLHPGSRRTAKQQMVVDYVTSDLVVQP
;
A
#
# COMPACT_ATOMS: atom_id res chain seq x y z
N MET A 1 -13.81 2.88 -17.98
CA MET A 1 -14.31 3.94 -17.07
C MET A 1 -13.18 4.94 -16.87
N ARG A 2 -13.38 6.25 -17.13
CA ARG A 2 -12.31 7.25 -16.96
C ARG A 2 -12.46 7.90 -15.60
N CYS A 3 -11.81 7.33 -14.58
CA CYS A 3 -11.84 7.86 -13.23
C CYS A 3 -10.95 9.11 -13.12
N ARG A 4 -11.51 10.28 -13.44
CA ARG A 4 -10.88 11.57 -13.10
C ARG A 4 -11.54 12.10 -11.82
N PRO A 5 -10.78 12.39 -10.75
CA PRO A 5 -11.33 13.13 -9.62
C PRO A 5 -11.62 14.58 -10.06
N ASP A 6 -12.83 15.06 -9.78
CA ASP A 6 -13.23 16.44 -10.10
C ASP A 6 -12.40 17.48 -9.33
N HIS A 7 -11.89 17.09 -8.16
CA HIS A 7 -10.99 17.91 -7.34
C HIS A 7 -9.95 17.00 -6.65
N PRO A 8 -8.72 16.86 -7.18
CA PRO A 8 -7.74 15.95 -6.61
C PRO A 8 -7.21 16.46 -5.27
N LEU A 9 -7.48 15.73 -4.19
CA LEU A 9 -6.81 15.90 -2.91
C LEU A 9 -5.58 14.99 -2.89
N ALA A 10 -4.40 15.59 -2.97
CA ALA A 10 -3.13 14.87 -3.00
C ALA A 10 -2.41 15.00 -1.65
N HIS A 11 -2.30 13.89 -0.92
CA HIS A 11 -1.53 13.78 0.31
C HIS A 11 -0.57 12.59 0.22
N ARG A 12 0.56 12.64 0.94
CA ARG A 12 1.54 11.53 0.97
C ARG A 12 1.36 10.56 2.13
N ASN A 13 0.52 10.91 3.10
CA ASN A 13 0.26 10.07 4.27
C ASN A 13 -1.01 9.24 4.01
N VAL A 14 -0.84 7.92 4.04
CA VAL A 14 -1.94 6.96 3.83
C VAL A 14 -3.09 7.16 4.80
N GLU A 15 -2.80 7.49 6.06
CA GLU A 15 -3.82 7.68 7.08
C GLU A 15 -4.59 8.99 6.90
N THR A 16 -3.91 10.05 6.45
CA THR A 16 -4.61 11.28 6.05
C THR A 16 -5.58 11.01 4.91
N ILE A 17 -5.16 10.26 3.89
CA ILE A 17 -6.03 9.86 2.78
C ILE A 17 -7.22 9.05 3.31
N ARG A 18 -6.98 8.05 4.16
CA ARG A 18 -8.01 7.22 4.79
C ARG A 18 -9.04 8.08 5.54
N CYS A 19 -8.60 9.01 6.38
CA CYS A 19 -9.46 9.94 7.11
C CYS A 19 -10.29 10.87 6.20
N LEU A 20 -9.77 11.25 5.01
CA LEU A 20 -10.52 12.04 4.03
C LEU A 20 -11.61 11.20 3.35
N VAL A 21 -11.28 9.96 2.95
CA VAL A 21 -12.25 9.01 2.38
C VAL A 21 -13.33 8.66 3.41
N GLY A 22 -12.95 8.39 4.66
CA GLY A 22 -13.88 8.09 5.76
C GLY A 22 -14.81 9.24 6.12
N ARG A 23 -14.44 10.48 5.76
CA ARG A 23 -15.29 11.69 5.85
C ARG A 23 -16.15 11.93 4.61
N ASN A 24 -16.20 11.01 3.66
CA ASN A 24 -16.93 11.11 2.39
C ASN A 24 -16.43 12.23 1.47
N LEU A 25 -15.13 12.56 1.49
CA LEU A 25 -14.53 13.56 0.60
C LEU A 25 -14.06 12.98 -0.75
N GLY A 26 -14.35 11.71 -1.01
CA GLY A 26 -14.01 11.02 -2.26
C GLY A 26 -13.62 9.57 -2.03
N TRP A 27 -12.86 9.02 -2.97
CA TRP A 27 -12.28 7.68 -2.93
C TRP A 27 -10.78 7.75 -3.24
N SER A 28 -10.04 6.68 -2.95
CA SER A 28 -8.61 6.59 -3.25
C SER A 28 -8.24 5.18 -3.69
N LEU A 29 -7.19 5.08 -4.52
CA LEU A 29 -6.56 3.80 -4.86
C LEU A 29 -5.37 3.60 -3.94
N MET A 30 -5.27 2.41 -3.35
CA MET A 30 -4.17 2.04 -2.47
C MET A 30 -3.57 0.73 -2.92
N ILE A 31 -2.26 0.61 -2.75
CA ILE A 31 -1.54 -0.66 -2.88
C ILE A 31 -1.49 -1.28 -1.49
N GLY A 32 -2.00 -2.51 -1.38
CA GLY A 32 -2.09 -3.26 -0.12
C GLY A 32 -3.36 -2.98 0.68
N HIS A 33 -3.64 -3.86 1.64
CA HIS A 33 -4.83 -3.79 2.49
C HIS A 33 -4.41 -3.58 3.95
N PRO A 34 -4.59 -2.37 4.53
CA PRO A 34 -4.33 -2.14 5.94
C PRO A 34 -5.15 -3.09 6.80
N ARG A 35 -4.59 -3.58 7.91
CA ARG A 35 -5.23 -4.56 8.80
C ARG A 35 -6.56 -4.10 9.43
N SER A 36 -6.91 -2.82 9.29
CA SER A 36 -8.10 -2.20 9.89
C SER A 36 -8.88 -1.42 8.84
N ASP A 37 -10.20 -1.61 8.85
CA ASP A 37 -11.19 -0.81 8.12
C ASP A 37 -11.50 0.52 8.82
N VAL A 38 -11.03 0.70 10.06
CA VAL A 38 -11.25 1.91 10.87
C VAL A 38 -10.08 2.89 10.73
N THR A 39 -10.38 4.15 10.47
CA THR A 39 -9.43 5.28 10.42
C THR A 39 -9.16 5.84 11.81
N TYR A 40 -8.09 6.62 11.99
CA TYR A 40 -7.65 7.13 13.29
C TYR A 40 -8.66 8.07 13.94
N ASP A 41 -9.49 8.73 13.15
CA ASP A 41 -10.59 9.56 13.62
C ASP A 41 -11.91 8.80 13.77
N GLY A 42 -11.89 7.47 13.61
CA GLY A 42 -13.04 6.59 13.82
C GLY A 42 -13.95 6.37 12.61
N GLY A 43 -13.59 6.88 11.43
CA GLY A 43 -14.28 6.60 10.18
C GLY A 43 -14.12 5.13 9.76
N ARG A 44 -15.09 4.60 9.01
CA ARG A 44 -15.04 3.25 8.44
C ARG A 44 -14.84 3.31 6.93
N LEU A 45 -14.05 2.39 6.40
CA LEU A 45 -13.72 2.30 4.99
C LEU A 45 -14.16 0.95 4.42
N ALA A 46 -14.70 0.97 3.21
CA ALA A 46 -14.86 -0.22 2.39
C ALA A 46 -13.68 -0.32 1.42
N PHE A 47 -13.03 -1.48 1.38
CA PHE A 47 -11.99 -1.80 0.41
C PHE A 47 -12.59 -2.67 -0.68
N ILE A 48 -12.43 -2.24 -1.93
CA ILE A 48 -12.97 -2.92 -3.09
C ILE A 48 -11.78 -3.29 -3.98
N GLU A 49 -11.65 -4.56 -4.31
CA GLU A 49 -10.64 -5.03 -5.24
C GLU A 49 -10.91 -4.51 -6.66
N ILE A 50 -9.84 -4.21 -7.38
CA ILE A 50 -9.94 -3.80 -8.78
C ILE A 50 -10.23 -5.07 -9.59
N ALA A 51 -11.32 -5.04 -10.36
CA ALA A 51 -11.78 -6.21 -11.12
C ALA A 51 -10.88 -6.57 -12.32
N ASP A 52 -10.11 -5.60 -12.81
CA ASP A 52 -9.17 -5.80 -13.90
C ASP A 52 -7.92 -6.54 -13.41
N GLU A 53 -7.35 -7.39 -14.26
CA GLU A 53 -6.03 -7.97 -14.01
C GLU A 53 -4.98 -6.85 -14.05
N LEU A 54 -4.24 -6.69 -12.95
CA LEU A 54 -3.22 -5.68 -12.81
C LEU A 54 -1.83 -6.33 -12.88
N PRO A 55 -0.82 -5.61 -13.41
CA PRO A 55 0.55 -6.09 -13.36
C PRO A 55 1.03 -6.22 -11.91
N ASP A 56 1.92 -7.18 -11.67
CA ASP A 56 2.54 -7.38 -10.35
C ASP A 56 3.22 -6.10 -9.84
N ASN A 57 2.89 -5.74 -8.60
CA ASN A 57 3.43 -4.58 -7.88
C ASN A 57 4.41 -5.01 -6.78
N GLY A 58 5.47 -5.71 -7.18
CA GLY A 58 6.46 -6.25 -6.26
C GLY A 58 7.26 -5.20 -5.49
N ILE A 59 7.48 -5.46 -4.19
CA ILE A 59 8.43 -4.71 -3.37
C ILE A 59 9.83 -5.30 -3.60
N VAL A 60 10.80 -4.45 -3.94
CA VAL A 60 12.18 -4.87 -4.22
C VAL A 60 13.16 -4.40 -3.15
N LEU A 61 14.15 -5.25 -2.83
CA LEU A 61 15.27 -4.92 -1.96
C LEU A 61 16.45 -4.45 -2.81
N LEU A 62 16.88 -3.20 -2.60
CA LEU A 62 18.02 -2.61 -3.29
C LEU A 62 19.18 -2.38 -2.32
N HIS A 63 20.40 -2.70 -2.75
CA HIS A 63 21.62 -2.36 -2.01
C HIS A 63 22.71 -1.87 -2.98
N PRO A 64 23.62 -0.99 -2.52
CA PRO A 64 24.76 -0.58 -3.31
C PRO A 64 25.81 -1.70 -3.42
N GLY A 65 26.55 -1.72 -4.54
CA GLY A 65 27.70 -2.61 -4.76
C GLY A 65 27.35 -3.99 -5.33
N SER A 66 28.37 -4.69 -5.84
CA SER A 66 28.22 -5.99 -6.51
C SER A 66 28.14 -7.19 -5.57
N ARG A 67 28.56 -7.05 -4.30
CA ARG A 67 28.59 -8.14 -3.33
C ARG A 67 27.97 -7.74 -2.00
N ARG A 68 27.01 -8.54 -1.52
CA ARG A 68 26.41 -8.39 -0.19
C ARG A 68 27.37 -8.86 0.89
N THR A 69 27.38 -8.14 2.00
CA THR A 69 27.93 -8.63 3.27
C THR A 69 27.03 -9.71 3.86
N ALA A 70 27.55 -10.51 4.80
CA ALA A 70 26.76 -11.52 5.50
C ALA A 70 25.52 -10.91 6.18
N LYS A 71 25.64 -9.73 6.79
CA LYS A 71 24.51 -9.02 7.43
C LYS A 71 23.43 -8.61 6.42
N GLN A 72 23.83 -8.11 5.25
CA GLN A 72 22.89 -7.76 4.19
C GLN A 72 22.18 -9.01 3.64
N GLN A 73 22.89 -10.13 3.50
CA GLN A 73 22.27 -11.39 3.09
C GLN A 73 21.26 -11.88 4.14
N MET A 74 21.58 -11.81 5.43
CA MET A 74 20.63 -12.16 6.49
C MET A 74 19.34 -11.33 6.45
N VAL A 75 19.42 -10.02 6.14
CA VAL A 75 18.21 -9.19 5.98
C VAL A 75 17.39 -9.64 4.77
N VAL A 76 18.03 -9.97 3.65
CA VAL A 76 17.34 -10.51 2.48
C VAL A 76 16.63 -11.81 2.84
N ASP A 77 17.34 -12.74 3.48
CA ASP A 77 16.79 -14.05 3.85
C ASP A 77 15.60 -13.89 4.80
N TYR A 78 15.73 -13.02 5.82
CA TYR A 78 14.67 -12.74 6.78
C TYR A 78 13.42 -12.16 6.10
N VAL A 79 13.59 -11.08 5.32
CA VAL A 79 12.48 -10.39 4.67
C VAL A 79 11.82 -11.28 3.62
N THR A 80 12.58 -12.04 2.83
CA THR A 80 12.00 -12.97 1.84
C THR A 80 11.28 -14.16 2.48
N SER A 81 11.68 -14.60 3.67
CA SER A 81 10.99 -15.68 4.39
C SER A 81 9.62 -15.27 4.97
N ASP A 82 9.49 -14.02 5.44
CA ASP A 82 8.27 -13.51 6.08
C ASP A 82 7.31 -12.85 5.09
N LEU A 83 7.77 -12.45 3.90
CA LEU A 83 6.94 -11.83 2.85
C LEU A 83 6.06 -12.83 2.08
N VAL A 84 5.72 -13.98 2.66
CA VAL A 84 4.59 -14.77 2.16
C VAL A 84 3.37 -13.86 2.22
N VAL A 85 2.92 -13.40 1.05
CA VAL A 85 1.70 -12.64 0.84
C VAL A 85 0.58 -13.40 1.57
N GLN A 86 0.21 -12.91 2.75
CA GLN A 86 -0.96 -13.42 3.46
C GLN A 86 -2.15 -13.09 2.56
N PRO A 87 -2.93 -14.10 2.13
CA PRO A 87 -4.08 -13.88 1.25
C PRO A 87 -5.14 -13.01 1.92
#